data_AF-A0A2R6GDK7-F1
#
_entry.id   AF-A0A2R6GDK7-F1
#
_cell.length_a   1.000
_cell.length_b   1.000
_cell.length_c   1.000
_cell.angle_alpha   90.00
_cell.angle_beta   90.00
_cell.angle_gamma   90.00
#
_symmetry.space_group_name_H-M   'P 1'
#
loop_
_entity.id
_entity.type
_entity.pdbx_description
1 polymer ?
#
loop_
_entity_poly.entity_id
_entity_poly.type
_entity_poly.pdbx_seq_one_letter_code
_entity_poly.pdbx_strand_id
1 'polypeptide(L)' 'MVDAVTALGLASSGIGALGALLLFAEFFQEPNYLNYDSEFDSYNVEIAPAEVHEYTWLGRTGALLVAVAFALQFFATFLG' A
#
# COMPACT_ATOMS: atom_id res chain seq x y z
N MET A 1 -11.25 -30.03 -7.34
CA MET A 1 -11.51 -29.15 -6.17
C MET A 1 -10.23 -28.52 -5.67
N VAL A 2 -9.16 -29.29 -5.42
CA VAL A 2 -7.84 -28.78 -5.00
C VAL A 2 -7.31 -27.67 -5.93
N ASP A 3 -7.33 -27.88 -7.25
CA ASP A 3 -6.83 -26.86 -8.20
C ASP A 3 -7.57 -25.52 -8.15
N ALA A 4 -8.88 -25.55 -7.90
CA ALA A 4 -9.69 -24.33 -7.79
C ALA A 4 -9.36 -23.55 -6.51
N VAL A 5 -9.12 -24.27 -5.40
CA VAL A 5 -8.71 -23.65 -4.13
C VAL A 5 -7.29 -23.08 -4.24
N THR A 6 -6.36 -23.80 -4.87
CA THR A 6 -5.01 -23.32 -5.13
C THR A 6 -5.01 -22.08 -6.04
N ALA A 7 -5.81 -22.08 -7.12
CA ALA A 7 -5.95 -20.93 -8.00
C ALA A 7 -6.56 -19.73 -7.26
N LEU A 8 -7.54 -19.96 -6.40
CA LEU A 8 -8.15 -18.92 -5.56
C LEU A 8 -7.14 -18.32 -4.57
N GLY A 9 -6.28 -19.14 -3.96
CA GLY A 9 -5.20 -18.70 -3.06
C GLY A 9 -4.09 -17.93 -3.76
N LEU A 10 -3.77 -18.28 -5.01
CA LEU A 10 -2.84 -17.51 -5.85
C LEU A 10 -3.44 -16.16 -6.25
N ALA A 11 -4.72 -16.15 -6.66
CA ALA A 11 -5.42 -14.94 -7.04
C ALA A 11 -5.58 -13.97 -5.86
N SER A 12 -5.97 -14.45 -4.68
CA SER A 12 -6.06 -13.64 -3.46
C SER A 12 -4.71 -13.02 -3.11
N SER A 13 -3.63 -13.80 -3.17
CA SER A 13 -2.26 -13.32 -2.89
C SER A 13 -1.83 -12.23 -3.88
N GLY A 14 -2.11 -12.41 -5.17
CA GLY A 14 -1.80 -11.41 -6.20
C GLY A 14 -2.59 -10.12 -6.01
N ILE A 15 -3.90 -10.22 -5.75
CA ILE A 15 -4.77 -9.07 -5.46
C ILE A 15 -4.28 -8.34 -4.21
N GLY A 16 -3.91 -9.08 -3.17
CA GLY A 16 -3.41 -8.52 -1.91
C GLY A 16 -2.08 -7.78 -2.09
N ALA A 17 -1.16 -8.35 -2.88
CA ALA A 17 0.11 -7.71 -3.21
C ALA A 17 -0.10 -6.39 -3.97
N LEU A 18 -0.98 -6.38 -4.97
CA LEU A 18 -1.33 -5.15 -5.71
C LEU A 18 -1.99 -4.11 -4.79
N GLY A 19 -2.92 -4.53 -3.94
CA GLY A 19 -3.56 -3.65 -2.97
C GLY A 19 -2.57 -3.03 -1.98
N ALA A 20 -1.64 -3.83 -1.46
CA ALA A 20 -0.59 -3.37 -0.56
C ALA A 20 0.37 -2.39 -1.24
N LEU A 21 0.71 -2.59 -2.52
CA LEU A 21 1.53 -1.65 -3.28
C LEU A 21 0.83 -0.29 -3.48
N LEU A 22 -0.47 -0.29 -3.73
CA LEU A 22 -1.24 0.96 -3.83
C LEU A 22 -1.32 1.70 -2.48
N LEU A 23 -1.48 0.97 -1.38
CA LEU A 23 -1.40 1.55 -0.03
C LEU A 23 0.00 2.08 0.28
N PHE A 24 1.04 1.37 -0.12
CA PHE A 24 2.41 1.86 -0.01
C PHE A 24 2.58 3.17 -0.79
N ALA A 25 2.13 3.23 -2.04
CA ALA A 25 2.19 4.46 -2.82
C ALA A 25 1.39 5.61 -2.17
N GLU A 26 0.29 5.32 -1.47
CA GLU A 26 -0.47 6.31 -0.69
C GLU A 26 0.32 6.85 0.51
N PHE A 27 0.97 5.98 1.28
CA PHE A 27 1.68 6.40 2.49
C PHE A 27 3.01 7.11 2.22
N PHE A 28 3.61 6.85 1.05
CA PHE A 28 4.91 7.42 0.67
C PHE A 28 4.77 8.59 -0.31
N GLN A 29 3.66 9.33 -0.24
CA GLN A 29 3.45 10.53 -1.06
C GLN A 29 4.26 11.74 -0.60
N GLU A 30 4.73 11.78 0.65
CA GLU A 30 5.47 12.93 1.20
C GLU A 30 6.97 12.83 0.89
N PRO A 31 7.54 13.71 0.04
CA PRO A 31 8.98 13.78 -0.15
C PRO A 31 9.64 14.50 1.03
N ASN A 32 10.70 13.89 1.57
CA ASN A 32 11.53 14.48 2.62
C ASN A 32 12.87 14.92 2.00
N TYR A 33 13.14 16.22 1.96
CA TYR A 33 14.43 16.74 1.51
C TYR A 33 15.28 17.16 2.71
N LEU A 34 16.52 16.66 2.74
CA LEU A 34 17.53 17.08 3.70
C LEU A 34 18.38 18.17 3.04
N ASN A 35 18.20 19.40 3.48
CA ASN A 35 19.03 20.52 3.06
C ASN A 35 20.06 20.84 4.15
N TYR A 36 21.33 20.90 3.75
CA TYR A 36 22.41 21.33 4.63
C TYR A 36 22.58 22.84 4.50
N ASP A 37 22.41 23.53 5.62
CA ASP A 37 22.65 24.96 5.75
C ASP A 37 24.09 25.21 6.23
N SER A 38 24.93 25.68 5.31
CA SER A 38 26.34 25.95 5.58
C SER A 38 26.59 27.22 6.40
N GLU A 39 25.61 28.13 6.49
CA GLU A 39 25.73 29.36 7.28
C GLU A 39 25.61 29.06 8.78
N PHE A 40 24.79 28.06 9.13
CA PHE A 40 24.53 27.67 10.52
C PHE A 40 25.07 26.27 10.89
N ASP A 41 25.79 25.60 9.99
CA ASP A 41 26.28 24.22 10.15
C ASP A 41 25.17 23.27 10.64
N SER A 42 24.01 23.35 10.00
CA SER A 42 22.79 22.67 10.45
C SER A 42 22.08 21.94 9.32
N TYR A 43 21.39 20.86 9.67
CA TYR A 43 20.55 20.11 8.73
C TYR A 43 19.09 20.48 8.95
N ASN A 44 18.44 20.95 7.89
CA ASN A 44 17.00 21.20 7.89
C ASN A 44 16.29 20.11 7.08
N VAL A 45 15.22 19.58 7.67
CA VAL A 45 14.30 18.66 6.98
C VAL A 45 13.17 19.50 6.42
N GLU A 46 13.14 19.64 5.10
CA GLU A 46 12.02 20.25 4.40
C GLU A 46 10.97 19.19 4.12
N ILE A 47 9.86 19.31 4.83
CA ILE A 47 8.59 18.60 4.59
C ILE A 47 7.61 19.57 3.96
N ALA A 48 6.94 19.13 2.89
CA ALA A 48 5.89 19.90 2.20
C ALA A 48 4.50 19.29 2.48
N PRO A 49 3.97 19.37 3.72
CA PRO A 49 2.74 18.68 4.11
C PRO A 49 1.50 19.21 3.36
N ALA A 50 1.56 20.41 2.77
CA ALA A 50 0.49 20.97 1.95
C ALA A 50 0.30 20.23 0.60
N GLU A 51 1.30 19.48 0.16
CA GLU A 51 1.26 18.71 -1.09
C GLU A 51 0.75 17.27 -0.88
N VAL A 52 0.65 16.83 0.38
CA VAL A 52 0.11 15.50 0.72
C VAL A 52 -1.40 15.50 0.54
N HIS A 53 -1.92 14.56 -0.23
CA HIS A 53 -3.36 14.40 -0.45
C HIS A 53 -3.79 13.09 0.20
N GLU A 54 -4.41 13.18 1.37
CA GLU A 54 -4.93 11.99 2.03
C GLU A 54 -6.16 11.42 1.30
N TYR A 55 -6.34 10.11 1.37
CA TYR A 55 -7.48 9.38 0.83
C TYR A 55 -7.60 9.46 -0.69
N THR A 56 -6.47 9.40 -1.41
CA THR A 56 -6.50 9.35 -2.87
C THR A 56 -7.17 8.06 -3.37
N TRP A 57 -7.43 8.01 -4.67
CA TRP A 57 -7.89 6.78 -5.31
C TRP A 57 -6.91 5.61 -5.16
N LEU A 58 -5.60 5.86 -5.01
CA LEU A 58 -4.61 4.82 -4.73
C LEU A 58 -4.87 4.19 -3.37
N GLY A 59 -4.95 4.99 -2.31
CA GLY A 59 -5.27 4.52 -0.96
C GLY A 59 -6.62 3.78 -0.88
N ARG A 60 -7.67 4.35 -1.46
CA ARG A 60 -9.02 3.73 -1.45
C ARG A 60 -9.07 2.41 -2.20
N THR A 61 -8.48 2.36 -3.39
CA THR A 61 -8.45 1.13 -4.20
C THR A 61 -7.54 0.09 -3.55
N GLY A 62 -6.40 0.51 -3.03
CA GLY A 62 -5.48 -0.35 -2.30
C GLY A 62 -6.12 -1.03 -1.10
N ALA A 63 -6.79 -0.24 -0.25
CA ALA A 63 -7.54 -0.76 0.90
C ALA A 63 -8.63 -1.75 0.48
N LEU A 64 -9.39 -1.43 -0.57
CA LEU A 64 -10.43 -2.31 -1.10
C LEU A 64 -9.84 -3.64 -1.59
N LEU A 65 -8.75 -3.61 -2.37
CA LEU A 65 -8.10 -4.81 -2.88
C LEU A 65 -7.54 -5.69 -1.75
N VAL A 66 -6.95 -5.10 -0.71
CA VAL A 66 -6.50 -5.84 0.48
C VAL A 66 -7.68 -6.51 1.18
N ALA A 67 -8.81 -5.81 1.35
CA ALA A 67 -10.01 -6.38 1.95
C ALA A 67 -10.58 -7.54 1.12
N VAL A 68 -10.63 -7.39 -0.21
CA VAL A 68 -11.07 -8.44 -1.13
C VAL A 68 -10.12 -9.65 -1.07
N ALA A 69 -8.80 -9.42 -1.11
CA ALA A 69 -7.80 -10.48 -0.99
C ALA A 69 -7.97 -11.28 0.31
N PHE A 70 -8.16 -10.59 1.43
CA PHE A 70 -8.45 -11.22 2.71
C PHE A 70 -9.73 -12.06 2.66
N ALA A 71 -10.82 -11.52 2.14
CA ALA A 71 -12.08 -12.24 2.02
C ALA A 71 -11.93 -13.51 1.17
N LEU A 72 -11.27 -13.43 0.01
CA LEU A 72 -11.02 -14.57 -0.86
C LEU A 72 -10.14 -15.62 -0.19
N GLN A 73 -9.08 -15.20 0.52
CA GLN A 73 -8.21 -16.11 1.27
C GLN A 73 -8.94 -16.80 2.42
N PHE A 74 -9.81 -16.05 3.11
CA PHE A 74 -10.68 -16.60 4.15
C PHE A 74 -11.59 -17.67 3.56
N PHE A 75 -12.31 -17.38 2.48
CA PHE A 75 -13.14 -18.39 1.80
C PHE A 75 -12.33 -19.61 1.34
N ALA A 76 -11.16 -19.41 0.72
CA ALA A 76 -10.28 -20.51 0.29
C ALA A 76 -9.91 -21.43 1.46
N THR A 77 -9.64 -20.85 2.64
CA THR A 77 -9.30 -21.59 3.86
C THR A 77 -10.43 -22.52 4.33
N PHE A 78 -11.69 -22.13 4.14
CA PHE A 78 -12.83 -23.01 4.46
C PHE A 78 -13.13 -24.03 3.37
N LEU A 79 -12.57 -23.87 2.18
CA LEU A 79 -12.81 -24.75 1.03
C LEU A 79 -11.79 -25.89 0.90
N GLY A 80 -10.61 -25.81 1.54
CA GLY A 80 -9.66 -26.93 1.57
C GLY A 80 -8.21 -26.55 1.86
#